data_AF-A0A259LV97-F1
#
_entry.id   AF-A0A259LV97-F1
#
_cell.length_a   1.000
_cell.length_b   1.000
_cell.length_c   1.000
_cell.angle_alpha   90.00
_cell.angle_beta   90.00
_cell.angle_gamma   90.00
#
_symmetry.space_group_name_H-M   'P 1'
#
loop_
_entity.id
_entity.type
_entity.pdbx_description
1 polymer ?
#
loop_
_entity_poly.entity_id
_entity_poly.type
_entity_poly.pdbx_seq_one_letter_code
_entity_poly.pdbx_strand_id
1 'polypeptide(L)'
;MPLFRKILILSVSSIAIVAGARAAEITTTTTAAVKTSTANAGAPDDLTITEDGSIEVVDTPGFTAVTIDSDNDVTIDGTILIEDSDDTTGVNILPGLQSNLTVSGTVQLIEDYTREDSDDDDDVDGPLAIGANRTGILLGEGAAMEGNLYLQSGSSILVEGNASAGVLLLSPLNGDLRAEGSISVTGTGAQGITAAGRVDGDVTIGGSVSAKGENATAVRLDDGATGAVALNGSVVATGFAFSSTSNYVAPSLVTEDTTPLDERLDADELLSGGPAFVIGGSLGQGLLINGAAPDPDLSDDEDEDETKDTIEDFNENRSAGSITSYGSAPALLISADWDGEATEDLVLGEVLETVRDTLDDDEDDDTDEVLAQFAYTYGLINRGGISGAGTNVGFDGTGILIEGSASTGHSVIIVGGIENIGSITASAYEANATALRLGTNVSTPALVNQGTIQALISTETVANAIALDIAETASLPVLENSGTLLARSTGNSGEVTTIRDLSGTLGTITNTGTISAVYQNDGVSLTTRSDGTAFDLRSNATGVTLHQ
;
A
#
# COMPACT_ATOMS: atom_id res chain seq x y z
N MET A 1 7.20 -32.03 -91.02
CA MET A 1 6.18 -31.00 -90.72
C MET A 1 4.96 -31.72 -90.16
N PRO A 2 4.37 -31.33 -89.03
CA PRO A 2 4.44 -30.01 -88.39
C PRO A 2 5.27 -29.96 -87.09
N LEU A 3 5.73 -28.75 -86.81
CA LEU A 3 6.18 -28.27 -85.50
C LEU A 3 5.02 -28.30 -84.51
N PHE A 4 5.30 -28.69 -83.25
CA PHE A 4 4.66 -28.03 -82.11
C PHE A 4 5.75 -27.53 -81.15
N ARG A 5 5.66 -26.25 -80.86
CA ARG A 5 6.53 -25.40 -80.07
C ARG A 5 5.84 -25.21 -78.71
N LYS A 6 6.63 -24.91 -77.66
CA LYS A 6 6.25 -24.10 -76.47
C LYS A 6 5.37 -24.84 -75.43
N ILE A 7 5.51 -24.68 -74.11
CA ILE A 7 6.14 -23.70 -73.21
C ILE A 7 6.50 -24.45 -71.91
N LEU A 8 7.66 -24.13 -71.33
CA LEU A 8 8.01 -24.45 -69.95
C LEU A 8 7.24 -23.47 -69.04
N ILE A 9 6.29 -23.96 -68.25
CA ILE A 9 5.64 -23.17 -67.19
C ILE A 9 6.43 -23.45 -65.91
N LEU A 10 7.29 -22.52 -65.51
CA LEU A 10 7.71 -22.43 -64.10
C LEU A 10 6.53 -21.85 -63.32
N SER A 11 5.85 -22.67 -62.54
CA SER A 11 5.00 -22.18 -61.46
C SER A 11 5.90 -21.82 -60.29
N VAL A 12 6.26 -20.54 -60.17
CA VAL A 12 6.71 -20.01 -58.89
C VAL A 12 5.45 -19.88 -58.03
N SER A 13 5.20 -20.87 -57.18
CA SER A 13 4.28 -20.68 -56.06
C SER A 13 4.91 -19.63 -55.15
N SER A 14 4.32 -18.44 -55.14
CA SER A 14 4.53 -17.46 -54.08
C SER A 14 4.09 -18.13 -52.78
N ILE A 15 5.04 -18.61 -51.97
CA ILE A 15 4.79 -18.79 -50.55
C ILE A 15 4.56 -17.38 -50.03
N ALA A 16 3.30 -17.04 -49.77
CA ALA A 16 2.98 -15.97 -48.86
C ALA A 16 3.46 -16.45 -47.49
N ILE A 17 4.68 -16.05 -47.12
CA ILE A 17 5.05 -16.02 -45.71
C ILE A 17 4.17 -14.92 -45.16
N VAL A 18 3.09 -15.31 -44.49
CA VAL A 18 2.45 -14.43 -43.52
C VAL A 18 3.50 -14.26 -42.44
N ALA A 19 4.33 -13.23 -42.56
CA ALA A 19 5.04 -12.72 -41.41
C ALA A 19 3.93 -12.21 -40.49
N GLY A 20 3.67 -12.93 -39.39
CA GLY A 20 2.92 -12.34 -38.29
C GLY A 20 3.62 -11.03 -37.93
N ALA A 21 2.84 -9.98 -37.68
CA ALA A 21 3.38 -8.78 -37.05
C ALA A 21 4.10 -9.25 -35.78
N ARG A 22 5.42 -9.07 -35.73
CA ARG A 22 6.19 -9.23 -34.50
C ARG A 22 6.36 -7.82 -33.97
N ALA A 23 6.08 -7.62 -32.68
CA ALA A 23 6.36 -6.38 -31.98
C ALA A 23 7.78 -5.88 -32.30
N ALA A 24 7.98 -4.57 -32.27
CA ALA A 24 9.32 -4.01 -32.33
C ALA A 24 10.11 -4.44 -31.08
N GLU A 25 11.22 -5.15 -31.29
CA GLU A 25 12.04 -5.70 -30.19
C GLU A 25 13.30 -4.84 -29.96
N ILE A 26 13.58 -4.49 -28.70
CA ILE A 26 14.89 -4.04 -28.22
C ILE A 26 15.57 -5.26 -27.57
N THR A 27 16.60 -5.79 -28.23
CA THR A 27 17.28 -7.04 -27.82
C THR A 27 18.71 -6.83 -27.33
N THR A 28 19.18 -5.58 -27.29
CA THR A 28 20.50 -5.19 -26.80
C THR A 28 20.42 -3.79 -26.21
N THR A 29 21.40 -3.41 -25.39
CA THR A 29 21.51 -2.05 -24.86
C THR A 29 21.49 -0.96 -25.94
N THR A 30 20.70 0.07 -25.70
CA THR A 30 20.64 1.31 -26.48
C THR A 30 20.55 2.52 -25.54
N THR A 31 20.86 3.70 -26.05
CA THR A 31 20.69 4.99 -25.34
C THR A 31 19.56 5.84 -25.93
N ALA A 32 18.89 5.32 -26.96
CA ALA A 32 17.86 6.04 -27.69
C ALA A 32 16.50 5.86 -27.04
N ALA A 33 15.80 6.96 -26.79
CA ALA A 33 14.38 6.94 -26.43
C ALA A 33 13.54 6.33 -27.57
N VAL A 34 12.47 5.63 -27.21
CA VAL A 34 11.57 4.96 -28.15
C VAL A 34 10.12 5.40 -27.98
N LYS A 35 9.36 5.32 -29.07
CA LYS A 35 7.93 5.66 -29.09
C LYS A 35 7.13 4.62 -29.84
N THR A 36 5.99 4.21 -29.31
CA THR A 36 5.14 3.19 -29.95
C THR A 36 4.66 3.61 -31.34
N SER A 37 4.41 4.90 -31.59
CA SER A 37 4.02 5.43 -32.91
C SER A 37 5.10 5.30 -34.01
N THR A 38 6.34 4.98 -33.63
CA THR A 38 7.48 4.87 -34.56
C THR A 38 8.32 3.60 -34.35
N ALA A 39 7.87 2.69 -33.49
CA ALA A 39 8.65 1.56 -33.01
C ALA A 39 9.11 0.61 -34.13
N ASN A 40 8.31 0.45 -35.19
CA ASN A 40 8.65 -0.38 -36.34
C ASN A 40 9.15 0.45 -37.51
N ALA A 41 10.44 0.85 -37.43
CA ALA A 41 11.13 1.60 -38.47
C ALA A 41 10.38 2.87 -38.93
N GLY A 42 9.77 3.58 -37.98
CA GLY A 42 8.99 4.81 -38.22
C GLY A 42 7.50 4.58 -38.44
N ALA A 43 7.01 3.35 -38.36
CA ALA A 43 5.59 3.03 -38.28
C ALA A 43 5.19 2.64 -36.84
N PRO A 44 3.91 2.79 -36.45
CA PRO A 44 3.41 2.32 -35.17
C PRO A 44 3.48 0.80 -35.06
N ASP A 45 3.93 0.30 -33.92
CA ASP A 45 3.87 -1.13 -33.55
C ASP A 45 3.89 -1.31 -32.03
N ASP A 46 3.56 -2.51 -31.56
CA ASP A 46 3.81 -2.91 -30.17
C ASP A 46 5.33 -2.87 -29.89
N LEU A 47 5.71 -2.68 -28.63
CA LEU A 47 7.11 -2.58 -28.22
C LEU A 47 7.43 -3.61 -27.15
N THR A 48 8.51 -4.37 -27.36
CA THR A 48 9.06 -5.29 -26.36
C THR A 48 10.52 -4.94 -26.09
N ILE A 49 10.86 -4.65 -24.84
CA ILE A 49 12.25 -4.68 -24.36
C ILE A 49 12.47 -6.08 -23.81
N THR A 50 13.15 -6.94 -24.57
CA THR A 50 13.38 -8.34 -24.15
C THR A 50 14.32 -8.41 -22.95
N GLU A 51 14.43 -9.57 -22.30
CA GLU A 51 15.36 -9.79 -21.16
C GLU A 51 16.82 -9.37 -21.45
N ASP A 52 17.31 -9.55 -22.69
CA ASP A 52 18.66 -9.14 -23.12
C ASP A 52 18.76 -7.66 -23.54
N GLY A 53 17.62 -6.96 -23.62
CA GLY A 53 17.50 -5.58 -24.08
C GLY A 53 17.58 -4.58 -22.93
N SER A 54 18.15 -3.40 -23.21
CA SER A 54 18.10 -2.31 -22.24
C SER A 54 18.10 -0.92 -22.88
N ILE A 55 17.55 0.06 -22.16
CA ILE A 55 17.71 1.49 -22.44
C ILE A 55 18.48 2.10 -21.26
N GLU A 56 19.71 2.55 -21.49
CA GLU A 56 20.61 3.01 -20.44
C GLU A 56 21.16 4.40 -20.77
N VAL A 57 21.02 5.35 -19.85
CA VAL A 57 21.58 6.71 -19.98
C VAL A 57 22.09 7.23 -18.63
N VAL A 58 23.04 8.16 -18.68
CA VAL A 58 23.60 8.88 -17.52
C VAL A 58 23.67 10.37 -17.86
N ASP A 59 23.56 11.26 -16.86
CA ASP A 59 23.70 12.72 -17.02
C ASP A 59 22.81 13.32 -18.14
N THR A 60 21.59 12.81 -18.28
CA THR A 60 20.63 13.20 -19.33
C THR A 60 19.31 13.73 -18.74
N PRO A 61 19.30 14.94 -18.13
CA PRO A 61 18.07 15.53 -17.59
C PRO A 61 16.95 15.66 -18.63
N GLY A 62 15.70 15.45 -18.21
CA GLY A 62 14.54 15.53 -19.09
C GLY A 62 14.33 14.31 -20.00
N PHE A 63 15.09 13.23 -19.81
CA PHE A 63 15.00 12.03 -20.63
C PHE A 63 13.75 11.20 -20.30
N THR A 64 13.07 10.74 -21.35
CA THR A 64 11.99 9.74 -21.26
C THR A 64 12.42 8.52 -22.06
N ALA A 65 12.56 7.34 -21.44
CA ALA A 65 13.06 6.15 -22.13
C ALA A 65 12.03 5.57 -23.11
N VAL A 66 10.80 5.34 -22.65
CA VAL A 66 9.69 4.84 -23.47
C VAL A 66 8.53 5.83 -23.44
N THR A 67 7.99 6.19 -24.61
CA THR A 67 6.72 6.91 -24.72
C THR A 67 5.67 6.03 -25.41
N ILE A 68 4.57 5.74 -24.72
CA ILE A 68 3.38 5.13 -25.33
C ILE A 68 2.52 6.26 -25.87
N ASP A 69 2.56 6.47 -27.19
CA ASP A 69 1.88 7.56 -27.90
C ASP A 69 0.96 7.07 -29.03
N SER A 70 0.60 5.78 -29.00
CA SER A 70 -0.35 5.12 -29.91
C SER A 70 -1.06 3.95 -29.21
N ASP A 71 -2.11 3.42 -29.83
CA ASP A 71 -2.91 2.29 -29.31
C ASP A 71 -2.20 0.93 -29.45
N ASN A 72 -0.95 0.85 -28.97
CA ASN A 72 -0.11 -0.33 -29.06
C ASN A 72 0.43 -0.68 -27.68
N ASP A 73 0.64 -1.96 -27.45
CA ASP A 73 1.03 -2.49 -26.15
C ASP A 73 2.55 -2.39 -25.95
N VAL A 74 2.95 -2.33 -24.68
CA VAL A 74 4.36 -2.32 -24.29
C VAL A 74 4.64 -3.41 -23.25
N THR A 75 5.70 -4.17 -23.52
CA THR A 75 6.26 -5.17 -22.60
C THR A 75 7.70 -4.82 -22.26
N ILE A 76 8.05 -4.82 -20.98
CA ILE A 76 9.41 -4.57 -20.49
C ILE A 76 9.86 -5.79 -19.68
N ASP A 77 10.61 -6.67 -20.34
CA ASP A 77 11.28 -7.82 -19.73
C ASP A 77 12.75 -7.53 -19.38
N GLY A 78 13.35 -6.57 -20.09
CA GLY A 78 14.72 -6.12 -19.87
C GLY A 78 14.83 -4.95 -18.87
N THR A 79 15.80 -4.06 -19.12
CA THR A 79 16.16 -2.99 -18.19
C THR A 79 15.96 -1.60 -18.79
N ILE A 80 15.38 -0.69 -18.01
CA ILE A 80 15.50 0.75 -18.20
C ILE A 80 16.35 1.30 -17.05
N LEU A 81 17.46 1.97 -17.35
CA LEU A 81 18.34 2.58 -16.37
C LEU A 81 18.63 4.04 -16.75
N ILE A 82 18.33 4.95 -15.84
CA ILE A 82 18.59 6.39 -15.97
C ILE A 82 19.35 6.82 -14.72
N GLU A 83 20.63 7.12 -14.87
CA GLU A 83 21.52 7.53 -13.77
C GLU A 83 21.71 9.05 -13.76
N ASP A 84 21.76 9.63 -12.56
CA ASP A 84 22.21 11.02 -12.31
C ASP A 84 21.48 12.08 -13.13
N SER A 85 20.16 11.91 -13.29
CA SER A 85 19.36 12.73 -14.20
C SER A 85 18.01 13.14 -13.61
N ASP A 86 17.78 14.44 -13.51
CA ASP A 86 16.52 15.03 -13.03
C ASP A 86 15.46 15.17 -14.14
N ASP A 87 14.20 15.32 -13.74
CA ASP A 87 13.05 15.50 -14.64
C ASP A 87 12.88 14.32 -15.63
N THR A 88 13.18 13.10 -15.16
CA THR A 88 13.22 11.91 -16.00
C THR A 88 12.00 11.01 -15.84
N THR A 89 11.71 10.23 -16.89
CA THR A 89 10.61 9.26 -16.87
C THR A 89 11.05 7.94 -17.50
N GLY A 90 10.83 6.82 -16.83
CA GLY A 90 11.08 5.50 -17.41
C GLY A 90 10.10 5.24 -18.55
N VAL A 91 8.81 5.14 -18.23
CA VAL A 91 7.72 4.94 -19.18
C VAL A 91 6.71 6.07 -19.06
N ASN A 92 6.47 6.81 -20.13
CA ASN A 92 5.44 7.83 -20.21
C ASN A 92 4.30 7.36 -21.11
N ILE A 93 3.12 7.18 -20.55
CA ILE A 93 1.89 6.80 -21.23
C ILE A 93 1.07 8.07 -21.47
N LEU A 94 0.80 8.38 -22.74
CA LEU A 94 -0.08 9.51 -23.04
C LEU A 94 -1.55 9.14 -22.75
N PRO A 95 -2.36 10.09 -22.26
CA PRO A 95 -3.76 9.85 -21.94
C PRO A 95 -4.62 9.57 -23.18
N GLY A 96 -5.76 8.91 -22.99
CA GLY A 96 -6.75 8.68 -24.07
C GLY A 96 -6.36 7.61 -25.09
N LEU A 97 -5.43 6.71 -24.73
CA LEU A 97 -4.97 5.60 -25.56
C LEU A 97 -5.63 4.28 -25.14
N GLN A 98 -5.68 3.32 -26.06
CA GLN A 98 -5.96 1.91 -25.77
C GLN A 98 -4.65 1.12 -25.81
N SER A 99 -4.10 0.78 -24.64
CA SER A 99 -2.79 0.12 -24.55
C SER A 99 -2.68 -0.64 -23.24
N ASN A 100 -1.99 -1.77 -23.25
CA ASN A 100 -1.53 -2.46 -22.05
C ASN A 100 -0.05 -2.15 -21.81
N LEU A 101 0.31 -2.01 -20.53
CA LEU A 101 1.70 -2.03 -20.09
C LEU A 101 1.93 -3.26 -19.21
N THR A 102 2.89 -4.10 -19.61
CA THR A 102 3.38 -5.22 -18.79
C THR A 102 4.87 -5.03 -18.48
N VAL A 103 5.25 -5.12 -17.21
CA VAL A 103 6.63 -5.04 -16.75
C VAL A 103 6.97 -6.31 -15.97
N SER A 104 7.94 -7.06 -16.46
CA SER A 104 8.53 -8.23 -15.80
C SER A 104 10.00 -7.99 -15.43
N GLY A 105 10.65 -7.03 -16.09
CA GLY A 105 12.03 -6.59 -15.89
C GLY A 105 12.20 -5.44 -14.90
N THR A 106 13.19 -4.58 -15.16
CA THR A 106 13.60 -3.52 -14.22
C THR A 106 13.51 -2.10 -14.79
N VAL A 107 13.09 -1.14 -13.96
CA VAL A 107 13.09 0.30 -14.25
C VAL A 107 13.77 1.04 -13.10
N GLN A 108 14.92 1.66 -13.38
CA GLN A 108 15.76 2.30 -12.38
C GLN A 108 16.06 3.75 -12.75
N LEU A 109 15.71 4.68 -11.86
CA LEU A 109 15.99 6.12 -11.97
C LEU A 109 16.75 6.54 -10.70
N ILE A 110 18.07 6.41 -10.72
CA ILE A 110 18.93 6.41 -9.51
C ILE A 110 20.03 7.48 -9.58
N GLU A 111 20.69 7.71 -8.46
CA GLU A 111 21.84 8.63 -8.36
C GLU A 111 23.07 7.97 -7.71
N ASP A 112 24.25 8.55 -7.96
CA ASP A 112 25.51 8.13 -7.33
C ASP A 112 25.76 8.77 -5.94
N TYR A 113 24.79 9.54 -5.45
CA TYR A 113 24.89 10.25 -4.18
C TYR A 113 25.05 9.28 -3.00
N THR A 114 26.05 9.57 -2.16
CA THR A 114 26.31 8.84 -0.92
C THR A 114 26.32 9.84 0.24
N ARG A 115 25.57 9.53 1.31
CA ARG A 115 25.57 10.30 2.57
C ARG A 115 26.93 10.19 3.28
N GLU A 116 27.31 11.22 4.03
CA GLU A 116 28.55 11.27 4.82
C GLU A 116 28.23 11.52 6.30
N ASP A 117 28.97 10.88 7.19
CA ASP A 117 29.02 11.18 8.64
C ASP A 117 29.79 12.50 8.83
N SER A 118 29.06 13.58 9.13
CA SER A 118 29.54 14.96 9.14
C SER A 118 29.94 15.45 10.53
N ASP A 119 29.48 14.78 11.59
CA ASP A 119 29.77 15.14 12.97
C ASP A 119 30.51 14.06 13.79
N ASP A 120 30.89 12.95 13.13
CA ASP A 120 31.67 11.83 13.65
C ASP A 120 30.96 11.06 14.79
N ASP A 121 29.63 10.92 14.72
CA ASP A 121 28.80 10.20 15.70
C ASP A 121 28.49 8.73 15.36
N ASP A 122 29.09 8.22 14.27
CA ASP A 122 28.93 6.88 13.69
C ASP A 122 27.57 6.63 12.98
N ASP A 123 26.76 7.66 12.71
CA ASP A 123 25.65 7.60 11.76
C ASP A 123 25.92 8.43 10.47
N VAL A 124 24.94 8.60 9.57
CA VAL A 124 25.19 9.24 8.25
C VAL A 124 24.21 10.38 8.01
N ASP A 125 24.72 11.57 7.75
CA ASP A 125 23.91 12.78 7.61
C ASP A 125 23.48 13.12 6.18
N GLY A 126 22.55 14.07 6.10
CA GLY A 126 22.21 14.82 4.91
C GLY A 126 20.82 14.50 4.36
N PRO A 127 20.51 14.96 3.14
CA PRO A 127 19.29 14.53 2.46
C PRO A 127 19.31 13.03 2.17
N LEU A 128 18.13 12.44 1.99
CA LEU A 128 18.01 11.03 1.57
C LEU A 128 18.23 10.83 0.07
N ALA A 129 17.97 11.87 -0.72
CA ALA A 129 18.27 11.94 -2.14
C ALA A 129 18.49 13.41 -2.55
N ILE A 130 19.31 13.67 -3.57
CA ILE A 130 19.60 15.03 -4.07
C ILE A 130 18.89 15.33 -5.39
N GLY A 131 18.70 14.33 -6.25
CA GLY A 131 17.98 14.44 -7.52
C GLY A 131 16.51 14.78 -7.33
N ALA A 132 15.80 15.05 -8.42
CA ALA A 132 14.39 15.44 -8.36
C ALA A 132 13.56 15.04 -9.59
N ASN A 133 12.24 15.00 -9.38
CA ASN A 133 11.20 14.85 -10.41
C ASN A 133 11.38 13.62 -11.31
N ARG A 134 11.72 12.47 -10.71
CA ARG A 134 11.91 11.20 -11.42
C ARG A 134 10.63 10.37 -11.31
N THR A 135 10.15 9.83 -12.41
CA THR A 135 8.96 8.96 -12.41
C THR A 135 9.23 7.65 -13.14
N GLY A 136 9.09 6.51 -12.45
CA GLY A 136 9.27 5.19 -13.07
C GLY A 136 8.28 4.96 -14.21
N ILE A 137 6.99 4.97 -13.89
CA ILE A 137 5.88 4.89 -14.85
C ILE A 137 4.93 6.06 -14.62
N LEU A 138 4.65 6.81 -15.68
CA LEU A 138 3.74 7.96 -15.68
C LEU A 138 2.60 7.69 -16.66
N LEU A 139 1.34 7.71 -16.20
CA LEU A 139 0.18 7.98 -17.06
C LEU A 139 -0.14 9.47 -16.94
N GLY A 140 0.11 10.22 -18.02
CA GLY A 140 -0.01 11.68 -18.03
C GLY A 140 -1.45 12.19 -17.88
N GLU A 141 -1.62 13.45 -17.50
CA GLU A 141 -2.93 14.10 -17.31
C GLU A 141 -3.74 14.24 -18.62
N GLY A 142 -5.02 13.89 -18.59
CA GLY A 142 -5.93 13.99 -19.73
C GLY A 142 -7.14 13.07 -19.66
N ALA A 143 -7.50 12.50 -20.81
CA ALA A 143 -8.60 11.53 -20.93
C ALA A 143 -8.19 10.15 -20.37
N ALA A 144 -9.19 9.36 -19.99
CA ALA A 144 -8.97 8.00 -19.48
C ALA A 144 -8.15 7.15 -20.47
N MET A 145 -7.18 6.40 -19.96
CA MET A 145 -6.53 5.32 -20.70
C MET A 145 -7.40 4.08 -20.61
N GLU A 146 -7.52 3.33 -21.70
CA GLU A 146 -8.18 2.02 -21.73
C GLU A 146 -7.11 0.93 -21.79
N GLY A 147 -7.20 -0.06 -20.91
CA GLY A 147 -6.24 -1.17 -20.83
C GLY A 147 -5.64 -1.34 -19.44
N ASN A 148 -4.76 -2.34 -19.30
CA ASN A 148 -4.25 -2.78 -18.01
C ASN A 148 -2.81 -2.33 -17.78
N LEU A 149 -2.46 -2.16 -16.50
CA LEU A 149 -1.09 -1.89 -16.07
C LEU A 149 -0.64 -2.96 -15.08
N TYR A 150 0.21 -3.87 -15.57
CA TYR A 150 0.69 -5.02 -14.82
C TYR A 150 2.19 -4.94 -14.58
N LEU A 151 2.59 -4.86 -13.32
CA LEU A 151 3.96 -5.13 -12.87
C LEU A 151 3.95 -6.54 -12.29
N GLN A 152 4.49 -7.49 -13.04
CA GLN A 152 4.44 -8.91 -12.70
C GLN A 152 5.37 -9.24 -11.52
N SER A 153 5.15 -10.40 -10.90
CA SER A 153 6.08 -10.96 -9.92
C SER A 153 7.51 -10.99 -10.48
N GLY A 154 8.48 -10.54 -9.68
CA GLY A 154 9.88 -10.43 -10.08
C GLY A 154 10.29 -9.10 -10.73
N SER A 155 9.34 -8.28 -11.18
CA SER A 155 9.65 -6.94 -11.70
C SER A 155 10.14 -5.99 -10.60
N SER A 156 10.92 -4.97 -10.97
CA SER A 156 11.44 -3.98 -10.02
C SER A 156 11.44 -2.56 -10.55
N ILE A 157 10.92 -1.63 -9.75
CA ILE A 157 11.03 -0.18 -9.96
C ILE A 157 11.78 0.44 -8.79
N LEU A 158 12.92 1.07 -9.07
CA LEU A 158 13.72 1.79 -8.09
C LEU A 158 13.87 3.25 -8.52
N VAL A 159 13.50 4.17 -7.65
CA VAL A 159 13.59 5.61 -7.90
C VAL A 159 14.22 6.31 -6.70
N GLU A 160 15.27 7.08 -6.95
CA GLU A 160 15.92 7.92 -5.95
C GLU A 160 15.80 9.38 -6.40
N GLY A 161 15.12 10.22 -5.63
CA GLY A 161 14.91 11.62 -5.94
C GLY A 161 13.78 12.26 -5.14
N ASN A 162 13.88 13.56 -4.95
CA ASN A 162 12.85 14.39 -4.36
C ASN A 162 11.66 14.56 -5.33
N ALA A 163 10.45 14.71 -4.79
CA ALA A 163 9.20 14.83 -5.55
C ALA A 163 9.06 13.78 -6.67
N SER A 164 9.51 12.56 -6.38
CA SER A 164 9.62 11.47 -7.36
C SER A 164 8.62 10.36 -7.08
N ALA A 165 8.30 9.57 -8.10
CA ALA A 165 7.28 8.53 -8.03
C ALA A 165 7.71 7.21 -8.69
N GLY A 166 7.28 6.08 -8.14
CA GLY A 166 7.44 4.77 -8.78
C GLY A 166 6.45 4.63 -9.93
N VAL A 167 5.16 4.69 -9.59
CA VAL A 167 4.03 4.70 -10.53
C VAL A 167 3.14 5.90 -10.22
N LEU A 168 2.86 6.74 -11.23
CA LEU A 168 2.03 7.93 -11.10
C LEU A 168 0.98 7.94 -12.21
N LEU A 169 -0.29 7.77 -11.85
CA LEU A 169 -1.43 7.79 -12.76
C LEU A 169 -2.23 9.07 -12.57
N LEU A 170 -1.99 10.06 -13.43
CA LEU A 170 -2.64 11.37 -13.37
C LEU A 170 -3.97 11.42 -14.14
N SER A 171 -4.26 10.42 -14.96
CA SER A 171 -5.55 10.24 -15.64
C SER A 171 -6.27 9.00 -15.10
N PRO A 172 -7.59 8.90 -15.29
CA PRO A 172 -8.29 7.66 -15.03
C PRO A 172 -7.72 6.49 -15.84
N LEU A 173 -7.71 5.31 -15.23
CA LEU A 173 -7.36 4.04 -15.86
C LEU A 173 -8.63 3.20 -15.99
N ASN A 174 -9.10 2.96 -17.21
CA ASN A 174 -10.20 2.06 -17.50
C ASN A 174 -9.63 0.66 -17.77
N GLY A 175 -9.39 -0.06 -16.67
CA GLY A 175 -8.74 -1.35 -16.63
C GLY A 175 -8.11 -1.59 -15.27
N ASP A 176 -7.40 -2.71 -15.15
CA ASP A 176 -6.84 -3.16 -13.88
C ASP A 176 -5.44 -2.60 -13.63
N LEU A 177 -5.16 -2.30 -12.38
CA LEU A 177 -3.83 -2.01 -11.86
C LEU A 177 -3.35 -3.19 -11.01
N ARG A 178 -2.30 -3.89 -11.43
CA ARG A 178 -1.71 -4.98 -10.66
C ARG A 178 -0.22 -4.74 -10.46
N ALA A 179 0.20 -4.63 -9.21
CA ALA A 179 1.59 -4.41 -8.81
C ALA A 179 2.08 -5.56 -7.93
N GLU A 180 2.65 -6.59 -8.55
CA GLU A 180 3.22 -7.79 -7.91
C GLU A 180 4.74 -7.74 -7.77
N GLY A 181 5.40 -6.81 -8.46
CA GLY A 181 6.83 -6.54 -8.33
C GLY A 181 7.21 -5.68 -7.11
N SER A 182 8.50 -5.36 -6.98
CA SER A 182 9.01 -4.45 -5.96
C SER A 182 9.07 -3.01 -6.47
N ILE A 183 8.54 -2.05 -5.73
CA ILE A 183 8.61 -0.62 -6.02
C ILE A 183 9.22 0.10 -4.81
N SER A 184 10.33 0.81 -5.01
CA SER A 184 10.99 1.56 -3.95
C SER A 184 11.29 2.98 -4.41
N VAL A 185 10.90 3.96 -3.59
CA VAL A 185 11.13 5.39 -3.85
C VAL A 185 11.75 6.07 -2.64
N THR A 186 12.89 6.72 -2.83
CA THR A 186 13.63 7.42 -1.77
C THR A 186 13.78 8.91 -2.10
N GLY A 187 13.38 9.78 -1.19
CA GLY A 187 13.49 11.24 -1.31
C GLY A 187 12.33 11.98 -0.64
N THR A 188 12.47 13.29 -0.44
CA THR A 188 11.38 14.13 0.09
C THR A 188 10.20 14.12 -0.89
N GLY A 189 8.99 13.84 -0.41
CA GLY A 189 7.79 13.71 -1.23
C GLY A 189 7.80 12.48 -2.13
N ALA A 190 8.55 11.43 -1.75
CA ALA A 190 8.55 10.14 -2.43
C ALA A 190 7.14 9.52 -2.46
N GLN A 191 6.76 9.00 -3.64
CA GLN A 191 5.48 8.37 -3.87
C GLN A 191 5.69 6.98 -4.47
N GLY A 192 5.25 5.90 -3.82
CA GLY A 192 5.38 4.56 -4.40
C GLY A 192 4.47 4.38 -5.61
N ILE A 193 3.18 4.19 -5.34
CA ILE A 193 2.09 4.15 -6.34
C ILE A 193 1.09 5.25 -5.99
N THR A 194 0.86 6.17 -6.93
CA THR A 194 -0.20 7.18 -6.84
C THR A 194 -1.14 7.00 -8.01
N ALA A 195 -2.40 6.67 -7.74
CA ALA A 195 -3.49 6.80 -8.70
C ALA A 195 -4.33 8.03 -8.34
N ALA A 196 -4.00 9.16 -8.97
CA ALA A 196 -4.74 10.40 -8.80
C ALA A 196 -6.08 10.31 -9.54
N GLY A 197 -6.07 9.77 -10.77
CA GLY A 197 -7.28 9.42 -11.49
C GLY A 197 -7.88 8.10 -11.03
N ARG A 198 -9.21 7.99 -11.14
CA ARG A 198 -9.96 6.78 -10.79
C ARG A 198 -9.50 5.55 -11.56
N VAL A 199 -9.39 4.41 -10.88
CA VAL A 199 -9.21 3.10 -11.53
C VAL A 199 -10.58 2.47 -11.76
N ASP A 200 -11.05 2.43 -13.01
CA ASP A 200 -12.26 1.69 -13.40
C ASP A 200 -11.91 0.22 -13.68
N GLY A 201 -11.50 -0.48 -12.63
CA GLY A 201 -11.08 -1.87 -12.61
C GLY A 201 -10.61 -2.29 -11.23
N ASP A 202 -10.01 -3.48 -11.14
CA ASP A 202 -9.44 -4.01 -9.90
C ASP A 202 -8.06 -3.37 -9.62
N VAL A 203 -7.74 -3.19 -8.34
CA VAL A 203 -6.42 -2.76 -7.88
C VAL A 203 -5.84 -3.83 -6.96
N THR A 204 -4.73 -4.44 -7.38
CA THR A 204 -4.02 -5.44 -6.59
C THR A 204 -2.60 -4.98 -6.30
N ILE A 205 -2.26 -4.85 -5.02
CA ILE A 205 -0.88 -4.66 -4.54
C ILE A 205 -0.39 -6.00 -4.00
N GLY A 206 0.27 -6.77 -4.86
CA GLY A 206 0.78 -8.10 -4.55
C GLY A 206 2.23 -8.13 -4.07
N GLY A 207 3.03 -7.17 -4.52
CA GLY A 207 4.46 -7.08 -4.21
C GLY A 207 4.78 -6.11 -3.06
N SER A 208 6.03 -5.67 -2.99
CA SER A 208 6.48 -4.71 -1.96
C SER A 208 6.51 -3.29 -2.51
N VAL A 209 5.85 -2.34 -1.85
CA VAL A 209 5.89 -0.91 -2.16
C VAL A 209 6.45 -0.14 -0.97
N SER A 210 7.58 0.55 -1.14
CA SER A 210 8.19 1.38 -0.10
C SER A 210 8.43 2.81 -0.55
N ALA A 211 8.07 3.77 0.31
CA ALA A 211 8.40 5.19 0.13
C ALA A 211 9.12 5.74 1.37
N LYS A 212 10.32 6.30 1.17
CA LYS A 212 11.19 6.78 2.24
C LYS A 212 11.54 8.25 2.04
N GLY A 213 11.19 9.08 3.01
CA GLY A 213 11.57 10.50 3.09
C GLY A 213 10.49 11.39 3.71
N GLU A 214 10.82 12.66 3.92
CA GLU A 214 9.86 13.62 4.45
C GLU A 214 8.62 13.69 3.54
N ASN A 215 7.42 13.62 4.11
CA ASN A 215 6.13 13.57 3.39
C ASN A 215 5.99 12.38 2.43
N ALA A 216 6.77 11.31 2.58
CA ALA A 216 6.67 10.13 1.73
C ALA A 216 5.36 9.36 1.96
N THR A 217 4.72 8.91 0.87
CA THR A 217 3.49 8.10 0.88
C THR A 217 3.67 6.91 -0.04
N ALA A 218 3.40 5.69 0.43
CA ALA A 218 3.74 4.50 -0.36
C ALA A 218 2.67 4.14 -1.40
N VAL A 219 1.39 4.05 -1.01
CA VAL A 219 0.28 3.80 -1.94
C VAL A 219 -0.84 4.80 -1.68
N ARG A 220 -1.40 5.40 -2.74
CA ARG A 220 -2.63 6.19 -2.64
C ARG A 220 -3.54 6.02 -3.86
N LEU A 221 -4.83 5.90 -3.57
CA LEU A 221 -5.93 5.88 -4.53
C LEU A 221 -6.82 7.10 -4.25
N ASP A 222 -6.57 8.20 -4.94
CA ASP A 222 -7.16 9.50 -4.60
C ASP A 222 -8.64 9.55 -5.03
N ASP A 223 -8.96 9.09 -6.25
CA ASP A 223 -10.34 8.97 -6.76
C ASP A 223 -10.96 7.56 -6.59
N GLY A 224 -10.24 6.65 -5.90
CA GLY A 224 -10.70 5.29 -5.60
C GLY A 224 -10.74 4.35 -6.82
N ALA A 225 -11.57 3.29 -6.71
CA ALA A 225 -11.67 2.24 -7.73
C ALA A 225 -13.12 1.71 -7.89
N THR A 226 -13.51 1.19 -9.07
CA THR A 226 -14.78 0.43 -9.21
C THR A 226 -14.66 -1.01 -8.76
N GLY A 227 -13.49 -1.63 -8.98
CA GLY A 227 -13.23 -3.02 -8.73
C GLY A 227 -12.90 -3.34 -7.28
N ALA A 228 -12.40 -4.56 -7.08
CA ALA A 228 -11.81 -5.01 -5.83
C ALA A 228 -10.48 -4.28 -5.59
N VAL A 229 -10.25 -3.87 -4.34
CA VAL A 229 -8.95 -3.38 -3.89
C VAL A 229 -8.37 -4.39 -2.90
N ALA A 230 -7.30 -5.06 -3.29
CA ALA A 230 -6.65 -6.10 -2.52
C ALA A 230 -5.17 -5.79 -2.27
N LEU A 231 -4.75 -5.92 -1.02
CA LEU A 231 -3.35 -5.90 -0.61
C LEU A 231 -2.93 -7.32 -0.21
N ASN A 232 -2.10 -7.94 -1.02
CA ASN A 232 -1.52 -9.26 -0.75
C ASN A 232 -0.03 -9.15 -0.33
N GLY A 233 0.62 -8.02 -0.65
CA GLY A 233 2.03 -7.76 -0.38
C GLY A 233 2.29 -6.77 0.77
N SER A 234 3.41 -6.04 0.71
CA SER A 234 3.86 -5.15 1.78
C SER A 234 3.89 -3.69 1.34
N VAL A 235 3.32 -2.79 2.14
CA VAL A 235 3.30 -1.34 1.91
C VAL A 235 3.95 -0.65 3.11
N VAL A 236 5.03 0.08 2.87
CA VAL A 236 5.82 0.73 3.93
C VAL A 236 6.08 2.20 3.60
N ALA A 237 5.72 3.10 4.52
CA ALA A 237 6.13 4.51 4.45
C ALA A 237 6.89 4.93 5.71
N THR A 238 7.88 5.80 5.55
CA THR A 238 8.65 6.36 6.66
C THR A 238 9.28 7.69 6.27
N GLY A 239 9.31 8.63 7.22
CA GLY A 239 10.19 9.79 7.14
C GLY A 239 11.58 9.50 7.70
N PHE A 240 11.70 8.53 8.60
CA PHE A 240 12.97 8.24 9.27
C PHE A 240 14.04 7.72 8.31
N ALA A 241 15.29 8.16 8.53
CA ALA A 241 16.43 7.60 7.81
C ALA A 241 16.65 6.12 8.17
N PHE A 242 16.31 5.71 9.39
CA PHE A 242 16.43 4.33 9.88
C PHE A 242 15.11 3.84 10.49
N SER A 243 14.59 2.72 9.98
CA SER A 243 13.37 2.07 10.52
C SER A 243 13.66 1.00 11.57
N SER A 244 14.91 0.52 11.65
CA SER A 244 15.37 -0.49 12.61
C SER A 244 16.10 0.08 13.83
N THR A 245 16.38 1.39 13.83
CA THR A 245 17.08 2.09 14.91
C THR A 245 16.09 3.01 15.62
N SER A 246 16.21 3.12 16.94
CA SER A 246 15.37 3.96 17.78
C SER A 246 16.23 4.80 18.71
N ASN A 247 15.90 6.08 18.85
CA ASN A 247 16.51 6.93 19.89
C ASN A 247 15.93 6.67 21.30
N TYR A 248 14.95 5.77 21.44
CA TYR A 248 14.38 5.41 22.74
C TYR A 248 15.28 4.43 23.50
N VAL A 249 15.52 4.74 24.77
CA VAL A 249 16.13 3.82 25.73
C VAL A 249 15.20 3.73 26.92
N ALA A 250 14.85 2.51 27.32
CA ALA A 250 13.99 2.29 28.47
C ALA A 250 14.56 2.98 29.72
N PRO A 251 13.76 3.74 30.49
CA PRO A 251 14.24 4.47 31.67
C PRO A 251 15.04 3.62 32.67
N SER A 252 14.66 2.35 32.85
CA SER A 252 15.34 1.41 33.74
C SER A 252 16.73 0.98 33.27
N LEU A 253 17.09 1.25 32.01
CA LEU A 253 18.40 1.00 31.41
C LEU A 253 19.26 2.27 31.31
N VAL A 254 18.74 3.44 31.66
CA VAL A 254 19.49 4.71 31.63
C VAL A 254 20.52 4.72 32.77
N THR A 255 21.78 4.98 32.43
CA THR A 255 22.92 5.09 33.33
C THR A 255 23.66 6.41 33.13
N GLU A 256 24.71 6.68 33.91
CA GLU A 256 25.57 7.85 33.70
C GLU A 256 26.34 7.83 32.38
N ASP A 257 26.50 6.64 31.78
CA ASP A 257 27.20 6.43 30.50
C ASP A 257 26.24 6.41 29.29
N THR A 258 24.93 6.56 29.50
CA THR A 258 23.94 6.53 28.41
C THR A 258 23.95 7.87 27.66
N THR A 259 24.15 7.81 26.33
CA THR A 259 24.10 8.98 25.44
C THR A 259 22.79 9.77 25.65
N PRO A 260 22.85 11.11 25.82
CA PRO A 260 21.68 11.99 25.87
C PRO A 260 20.77 11.80 24.66
N LEU A 261 19.47 12.05 24.80
CA LEU A 261 18.49 11.81 23.72
C LEU A 261 18.79 12.62 22.46
N ASP A 262 19.23 13.87 22.66
CA ASP A 262 19.57 14.84 21.62
C ASP A 262 20.93 14.58 20.95
N GLU A 263 21.64 13.53 21.34
CA GLU A 263 22.92 13.07 20.77
C GLU A 263 22.81 11.62 20.24
N ARG A 264 21.60 11.07 20.06
CA ARG A 264 21.39 9.66 19.64
C ARG A 264 21.01 9.49 18.18
N LEU A 265 20.22 10.43 17.68
CA LEU A 265 19.75 10.55 16.31
C LEU A 265 19.50 12.03 16.10
N ASP A 266 19.98 12.53 14.98
CA ASP A 266 19.88 13.92 14.60
C ASP A 266 18.54 14.24 13.93
N ALA A 267 18.37 15.50 13.53
CA ALA A 267 17.09 16.00 13.06
C ALA A 267 16.72 15.44 11.67
N ASP A 268 17.72 15.16 10.84
CA ASP A 268 17.55 14.61 9.50
C ASP A 268 17.39 13.08 9.47
N GLU A 269 17.64 12.37 10.57
CA GLU A 269 17.17 10.99 10.76
C GLU A 269 15.69 10.92 11.15
N LEU A 270 15.14 12.01 11.68
CA LEU A 270 13.82 12.06 12.33
C LEU A 270 12.77 12.85 11.53
N LEU A 271 12.80 12.74 10.20
CA LEU A 271 11.84 13.44 9.34
C LEU A 271 10.42 12.91 9.50
N SER A 272 9.44 13.75 9.21
CA SER A 272 8.02 13.38 9.24
C SER A 272 7.60 12.72 7.92
N GLY A 273 7.21 11.44 7.96
CA GLY A 273 6.62 10.74 6.82
C GLY A 273 5.12 11.03 6.65
N GLY A 274 4.55 10.59 5.53
CA GLY A 274 3.11 10.52 5.30
C GLY A 274 2.53 9.13 5.57
N PRO A 275 1.22 8.92 5.34
CA PRO A 275 0.60 7.62 5.52
C PRO A 275 1.19 6.56 4.59
N ALA A 276 1.11 5.28 4.98
CA ALA A 276 1.61 4.20 4.12
C ALA A 276 0.62 3.84 3.00
N PHE A 277 -0.66 3.69 3.33
CA PHE A 277 -1.71 3.46 2.35
C PHE A 277 -2.85 4.47 2.56
N VAL A 278 -3.19 5.23 1.52
CA VAL A 278 -4.33 6.14 1.50
C VAL A 278 -5.43 5.71 0.54
N ILE A 279 -6.68 5.79 1.02
CA ILE A 279 -7.89 5.77 0.20
C ILE A 279 -8.56 7.15 0.31
N GLY A 280 -8.52 7.91 -0.78
CA GLY A 280 -9.16 9.23 -0.89
C GLY A 280 -10.55 9.18 -1.51
N GLY A 281 -10.86 8.12 -2.28
CA GLY A 281 -12.09 8.00 -3.04
C GLY A 281 -12.85 6.70 -2.79
N SER A 282 -14.08 6.62 -3.34
CA SER A 282 -14.96 5.47 -3.13
C SER A 282 -14.42 4.19 -3.77
N LEU A 283 -14.57 3.06 -3.06
CA LEU A 283 -14.21 1.72 -3.54
C LEU A 283 -15.48 0.93 -3.82
N GLY A 284 -15.69 0.53 -5.07
CA GLY A 284 -16.89 -0.20 -5.49
C GLY A 284 -17.03 -1.56 -4.81
N GLN A 285 -15.93 -2.25 -4.57
CA GLN A 285 -15.90 -3.58 -3.95
C GLN A 285 -14.99 -3.64 -2.71
N GLY A 286 -15.08 -2.60 -1.88
CA GLY A 286 -14.43 -2.55 -0.56
C GLY A 286 -12.90 -2.61 -0.58
N LEU A 287 -12.33 -2.81 0.60
CA LEU A 287 -10.89 -2.98 0.79
C LEU A 287 -10.59 -4.29 1.54
N LEU A 288 -9.74 -5.13 0.94
CA LEU A 288 -9.21 -6.36 1.54
C LEU A 288 -7.71 -6.22 1.81
N ILE A 289 -7.31 -6.28 3.08
CA ILE A 289 -5.93 -6.54 3.47
C ILE A 289 -5.84 -8.04 3.67
N ASN A 290 -5.27 -8.73 2.69
CA ASN A 290 -5.41 -10.16 2.54
C ASN A 290 -4.52 -10.93 3.54
N GLY A 291 -4.78 -12.22 3.63
CA GLY A 291 -4.15 -13.18 4.52
C GLY A 291 -4.97 -14.46 4.52
N ALA A 292 -4.48 -15.49 5.21
CA ALA A 292 -5.20 -16.75 5.31
C ALA A 292 -6.64 -16.54 5.78
N ALA A 293 -7.59 -17.14 5.07
CA ALA A 293 -8.96 -17.23 5.53
C ALA A 293 -9.00 -18.13 6.77
N PRO A 294 -9.80 -17.77 7.80
CA PRO A 294 -9.91 -18.57 9.00
C PRO A 294 -10.54 -19.92 8.69
N ASP A 295 -9.89 -20.98 9.16
CA ASP A 295 -10.40 -22.35 9.08
C ASP A 295 -11.42 -22.61 10.21
N PRO A 296 -12.71 -22.88 9.89
CA PRO A 296 -13.72 -23.19 10.90
C PRO A 296 -13.55 -24.58 11.52
N ASP A 297 -12.81 -25.50 10.89
CA ASP A 297 -12.54 -26.85 11.38
C ASP A 297 -11.07 -27.04 11.74
N LEU A 298 -10.75 -26.87 13.03
CA LEU A 298 -9.39 -27.07 13.55
C LEU A 298 -8.99 -28.56 13.66
N SER A 299 -9.71 -29.49 13.04
CA SER A 299 -9.33 -30.90 13.02
C SER A 299 -8.40 -31.20 11.84
N ASP A 300 -7.30 -31.89 12.10
CA ASP A 300 -6.30 -32.33 11.10
C ASP A 300 -6.88 -33.36 10.07
N ASP A 301 -8.20 -33.47 9.95
CA ASP A 301 -8.90 -34.48 9.14
C ASP A 301 -9.23 -33.95 7.72
N GLU A 302 -9.03 -32.65 7.45
CA GLU A 302 -9.24 -32.00 6.13
C GLU A 302 -8.07 -32.19 5.15
N ASP A 303 -6.92 -32.75 5.60
CA ASP A 303 -5.80 -33.15 4.73
C ASP A 303 -6.21 -34.20 3.65
N GLU A 304 -7.47 -34.69 3.67
CA GLU A 304 -8.03 -35.65 2.71
C GLU A 304 -9.15 -35.08 1.80
N ASP A 305 -9.56 -33.81 1.91
CA ASP A 305 -10.50 -33.23 0.93
C ASP A 305 -9.75 -32.58 -0.24
N GLU A 306 -9.68 -33.29 -1.38
CA GLU A 306 -9.13 -32.76 -2.64
C GLU A 306 -10.10 -31.78 -3.34
N THR A 307 -11.28 -31.50 -2.77
CA THR A 307 -12.27 -30.61 -3.38
C THR A 307 -12.12 -29.19 -2.86
N LYS A 308 -11.71 -28.27 -3.76
CA LYS A 308 -11.70 -26.83 -3.49
C LYS A 308 -13.12 -26.26 -3.48
N ASP A 309 -13.87 -26.44 -2.40
CA ASP A 309 -15.28 -26.04 -2.28
C ASP A 309 -15.59 -25.05 -1.14
N THR A 310 -14.62 -24.85 -0.25
CA THR A 310 -14.64 -23.85 0.82
C THR A 310 -13.64 -22.72 0.56
N ILE A 311 -13.57 -21.74 1.46
CA ILE A 311 -12.67 -20.59 1.26
C ILE A 311 -11.23 -20.93 1.65
N GLU A 312 -11.06 -21.71 2.70
CA GLU A 312 -9.82 -22.15 3.30
C GLU A 312 -8.99 -23.03 2.36
N ASP A 313 -9.64 -23.76 1.43
CA ASP A 313 -9.01 -24.59 0.38
C ASP A 313 -8.18 -23.80 -0.65
N PHE A 314 -8.15 -22.48 -0.53
CA PHE A 314 -7.39 -21.59 -1.39
C PHE A 314 -6.29 -20.84 -0.61
N ASN A 315 -6.03 -21.21 0.65
CA ASN A 315 -5.07 -20.51 1.51
C ASN A 315 -3.64 -20.60 0.99
N GLU A 316 -3.29 -21.66 0.25
CA GLU A 316 -2.02 -21.81 -0.44
C GLU A 316 -1.78 -20.72 -1.50
N ASN A 317 -2.85 -20.22 -2.13
CA ASN A 317 -2.77 -19.16 -3.14
C ASN A 317 -2.81 -17.74 -2.53
N ARG A 318 -2.86 -17.62 -1.19
CA ARG A 318 -2.95 -16.32 -0.50
C ARG A 318 -1.60 -15.89 0.05
N SER A 319 -1.31 -14.60 -0.12
CA SER A 319 -0.24 -13.91 0.60
C SER A 319 -0.82 -12.98 1.66
N ALA A 320 -0.15 -12.88 2.81
CA ALA A 320 -0.56 -11.99 3.89
C ALA A 320 -0.10 -10.56 3.62
N GLY A 321 -1.06 -9.66 3.44
CA GLY A 321 -0.84 -8.24 3.26
C GLY A 321 -0.30 -7.57 4.53
N SER A 322 0.57 -6.58 4.38
CA SER A 322 1.02 -5.75 5.51
C SER A 322 1.11 -4.27 5.16
N ILE A 323 0.61 -3.39 6.04
CA ILE A 323 0.74 -1.93 5.93
C ILE A 323 1.50 -1.42 7.14
N THR A 324 2.62 -0.72 6.94
CA THR A 324 3.42 -0.16 8.03
C THR A 324 3.77 1.30 7.78
N SER A 325 3.44 2.16 8.75
CA SER A 325 3.95 3.53 8.83
C SER A 325 4.93 3.64 9.99
N TYR A 326 6.12 4.18 9.73
CA TYR A 326 7.05 4.60 10.78
C TYR A 326 7.01 6.12 10.92
N GLY A 327 6.60 6.59 12.10
CA GLY A 327 6.37 8.00 12.40
C GLY A 327 4.91 8.31 12.75
N SER A 328 4.60 9.60 12.87
CA SER A 328 3.31 10.08 13.39
C SER A 328 2.12 9.92 12.43
N ALA A 329 2.36 9.61 11.16
CA ALA A 329 1.31 9.39 10.18
C ALA A 329 0.63 8.02 10.36
N PRO A 330 -0.68 7.89 10.06
CA PRO A 330 -1.38 6.60 10.13
C PRO A 330 -0.81 5.58 9.12
N ALA A 331 -0.83 4.30 9.46
CA ALA A 331 -0.47 3.25 8.50
C ALA A 331 -1.50 3.19 7.37
N LEU A 332 -2.79 3.09 7.71
CA LEU A 332 -3.89 3.18 6.76
C LEU A 332 -4.71 4.45 7.04
N LEU A 333 -4.84 5.32 6.03
CA LEU A 333 -5.72 6.48 6.05
C LEU A 333 -6.86 6.28 5.06
N ILE A 334 -8.09 6.45 5.52
CA ILE A 334 -9.27 6.51 4.66
C ILE A 334 -9.91 7.86 4.94
N SER A 335 -9.77 8.81 4.01
CA SER A 335 -10.16 10.19 4.26
C SER A 335 -10.89 10.80 3.08
N ALA A 336 -12.10 11.30 3.33
CA ALA A 336 -12.87 12.04 2.31
C ALA A 336 -12.23 13.40 1.97
N ASP A 337 -11.36 13.93 2.86
CA ASP A 337 -10.68 15.21 2.66
C ASP A 337 -9.22 15.07 2.18
N TRP A 338 -8.78 13.84 1.81
CA TRP A 338 -7.39 13.59 1.43
C TRP A 338 -6.90 14.48 0.28
N ASP A 339 -7.66 14.52 -0.83
CA ASP A 339 -7.32 15.32 -2.02
C ASP A 339 -8.13 16.63 -2.09
N GLY A 340 -8.24 17.32 -0.96
CA GLY A 340 -8.97 18.58 -0.82
C GLY A 340 -10.37 18.41 -0.22
N GLU A 341 -11.18 19.48 -0.24
CA GLU A 341 -12.52 19.44 0.36
C GLU A 341 -13.42 18.42 -0.34
N ALA A 342 -13.94 17.45 0.42
CA ALA A 342 -14.84 16.43 -0.11
C ALA A 342 -16.03 17.04 -0.86
N THR A 343 -16.38 16.47 -2.01
CA THR A 343 -17.57 16.91 -2.79
C THR A 343 -18.70 15.87 -2.79
N GLU A 344 -18.42 14.69 -2.26
CA GLU A 344 -19.35 13.58 -2.08
C GLU A 344 -18.90 12.69 -0.90
N ASP A 345 -19.75 11.75 -0.51
CA ASP A 345 -19.39 10.77 0.52
C ASP A 345 -18.42 9.73 -0.06
N LEU A 346 -17.42 9.34 0.73
CA LEU A 346 -16.52 8.24 0.40
C LEU A 346 -17.17 6.94 0.86
N VAL A 347 -17.50 6.04 -0.07
CA VAL A 347 -18.16 4.77 0.22
C VAL A 347 -17.22 3.61 -0.04
N LEU A 348 -17.04 2.74 0.96
CA LEU A 348 -16.47 1.41 0.77
C LEU A 348 -17.62 0.42 0.59
N GLY A 349 -17.80 -0.06 -0.64
CA GLY A 349 -18.74 -1.13 -0.97
C GLY A 349 -18.34 -2.46 -0.34
N GLU A 350 -19.15 -3.50 -0.53
CA GLU A 350 -18.87 -4.83 0.01
C GLU A 350 -17.64 -5.46 -0.66
N VAL A 351 -16.77 -6.09 0.13
CA VAL A 351 -15.53 -6.71 -0.37
C VAL A 351 -15.82 -7.87 -1.31
N LEU A 352 -15.16 -7.87 -2.46
CA LEU A 352 -14.96 -9.05 -3.29
C LEU A 352 -13.48 -9.46 -3.24
N GLU A 353 -13.23 -10.73 -2.96
CA GLU A 353 -11.91 -11.33 -3.09
C GLU A 353 -11.83 -12.10 -4.40
N THR A 354 -10.75 -11.89 -5.15
CA THR A 354 -10.36 -12.70 -6.30
C THR A 354 -9.12 -13.50 -5.92
N VAL A 355 -9.24 -14.82 -5.94
CA VAL A 355 -8.12 -15.75 -5.74
C VAL A 355 -7.56 -16.12 -7.10
N ARG A 356 -6.24 -15.93 -7.28
CA ARG A 356 -5.51 -16.28 -8.50
C ARG A 356 -4.66 -17.52 -8.29
N ASP A 357 -4.39 -18.24 -9.37
CA ASP A 357 -3.49 -19.40 -9.34
C ASP A 357 -2.02 -18.98 -9.23
N THR A 358 -1.61 -18.56 -8.04
CA THR A 358 -0.22 -18.10 -7.83
C THR A 358 0.80 -19.24 -7.75
N LEU A 359 0.35 -20.50 -7.77
CA LEU A 359 1.20 -21.68 -7.54
C LEU A 359 1.20 -22.70 -8.68
N ASP A 360 0.44 -22.44 -9.77
CA ASP A 360 0.27 -23.39 -10.88
C ASP A 360 -0.30 -24.72 -10.38
N ASP A 361 -1.40 -24.64 -9.63
CA ASP A 361 -1.98 -25.78 -8.91
C ASP A 361 -2.48 -26.89 -9.85
N ASP A 362 -2.79 -26.55 -11.11
CA ASP A 362 -3.25 -27.49 -12.13
C ASP A 362 -2.19 -27.85 -13.21
N GLU A 363 -0.94 -27.39 -13.03
CA GLU A 363 0.24 -27.65 -13.88
C GLU A 363 0.04 -27.25 -15.37
N ASP A 364 -0.62 -26.13 -15.64
CA ASP A 364 -0.90 -25.63 -16.99
C ASP A 364 0.00 -24.46 -17.44
N ASP A 365 0.92 -24.03 -16.58
CA ASP A 365 1.85 -22.90 -16.72
C ASP A 365 1.15 -21.51 -16.73
N ASP A 366 -0.16 -21.39 -16.42
CA ASP A 366 -0.91 -20.14 -16.29
C ASP A 366 -1.10 -19.70 -14.83
N THR A 367 -0.06 -19.06 -14.28
CA THR A 367 -0.10 -18.56 -12.90
C THR A 367 -0.95 -17.28 -12.70
N ASP A 368 -1.78 -16.91 -13.67
CA ASP A 368 -2.59 -15.70 -13.63
C ASP A 368 -4.09 -15.96 -13.79
N GLU A 369 -4.50 -17.22 -13.90
CA GLU A 369 -5.90 -17.63 -13.89
C GLU A 369 -6.60 -17.23 -12.57
N VAL A 370 -7.89 -16.88 -12.66
CA VAL A 370 -8.76 -16.72 -11.48
C VAL A 370 -9.36 -18.07 -11.10
N LEU A 371 -8.95 -18.59 -9.94
CA LEU A 371 -9.45 -19.86 -9.41
C LEU A 371 -10.82 -19.71 -8.74
N ALA A 372 -11.02 -18.63 -7.99
CA ALA A 372 -12.25 -18.41 -7.23
C ALA A 372 -12.53 -16.93 -6.95
N GLN A 373 -13.80 -16.62 -6.69
CA GLN A 373 -14.21 -15.32 -6.16
C GLN A 373 -15.14 -15.48 -4.96
N PHE A 374 -14.89 -14.70 -3.92
CA PHE A 374 -15.66 -14.72 -2.68
C PHE A 374 -16.21 -13.33 -2.39
N ALA A 375 -17.55 -13.22 -2.28
CA ALA A 375 -18.22 -11.99 -1.91
C ALA A 375 -18.52 -11.97 -0.42
N TYR A 376 -18.16 -10.88 0.24
CA TYR A 376 -18.40 -10.66 1.67
C TYR A 376 -19.50 -9.62 1.88
N THR A 377 -19.89 -9.45 3.14
CA THR A 377 -20.86 -8.44 3.55
C THR A 377 -20.21 -7.30 4.34
N TYR A 378 -18.89 -7.14 4.27
CA TYR A 378 -18.13 -6.09 4.95
C TYR A 378 -17.41 -5.25 3.90
N GLY A 379 -17.30 -3.94 4.13
CA GLY A 379 -16.61 -3.03 3.21
C GLY A 379 -15.13 -2.82 3.53
N LEU A 380 -14.69 -3.26 4.71
CA LEU A 380 -13.29 -3.33 5.08
C LEU A 380 -13.03 -4.66 5.79
N ILE A 381 -12.11 -5.45 5.24
CA ILE A 381 -11.64 -6.71 5.84
C ILE A 381 -10.13 -6.63 6.02
N ASN A 382 -9.65 -6.87 7.24
CA ASN A 382 -8.25 -7.06 7.55
C ASN A 382 -7.98 -8.49 8.02
N ARG A 383 -7.31 -9.29 7.19
CA ARG A 383 -6.71 -10.59 7.55
C ARG A 383 -5.20 -10.51 7.77
N GLY A 384 -4.56 -9.49 7.20
CA GLY A 384 -3.12 -9.25 7.32
C GLY A 384 -2.73 -8.40 8.54
N GLY A 385 -1.68 -7.60 8.38
CA GLY A 385 -1.12 -6.76 9.44
C GLY A 385 -1.17 -5.26 9.10
N ILE A 386 -1.62 -4.43 10.04
CA ILE A 386 -1.60 -2.98 9.92
C ILE A 386 -0.89 -2.41 11.15
N SER A 387 0.21 -1.67 10.96
CA SER A 387 1.08 -1.21 12.04
C SER A 387 1.47 0.27 11.91
N GLY A 388 1.02 1.10 12.86
CA GLY A 388 1.51 2.47 13.05
C GLY A 388 2.56 2.54 14.15
N ALA A 389 3.81 2.79 13.78
CA ALA A 389 4.95 2.68 14.70
C ALA A 389 5.67 4.04 14.89
N GLY A 390 5.35 4.73 15.98
CA GLY A 390 6.14 5.82 16.53
C GLY A 390 7.40 5.30 17.22
N THR A 391 8.34 4.77 16.44
CA THR A 391 9.54 4.07 16.95
C THR A 391 10.55 4.99 17.61
N ASN A 392 10.43 6.31 17.45
CA ASN A 392 11.30 7.31 18.06
C ASN A 392 10.51 8.14 19.10
N VAL A 393 11.23 8.65 20.11
CA VAL A 393 10.68 9.47 21.18
C VAL A 393 9.90 10.66 20.60
N GLY A 394 8.64 10.82 21.04
CA GLY A 394 7.81 11.96 20.67
C GLY A 394 7.02 11.79 19.36
N PHE A 395 7.15 10.65 18.67
CA PHE A 395 6.35 10.33 17.49
C PHE A 395 5.14 9.49 17.89
N ASP A 396 3.95 9.97 17.54
CA ASP A 396 2.72 9.21 17.76
C ASP A 396 2.71 7.95 16.88
N GLY A 397 1.94 6.93 17.27
CA GLY A 397 1.67 5.76 16.44
C GLY A 397 0.18 5.68 16.12
N THR A 398 -0.19 5.59 14.84
CA THR A 398 -1.59 5.38 14.45
C THR A 398 -1.71 4.22 13.46
N GLY A 399 -2.47 3.19 13.81
CA GLY A 399 -2.70 2.04 12.91
C GLY A 399 -3.62 2.45 11.75
N ILE A 400 -4.89 2.64 12.05
CA ILE A 400 -5.91 3.07 11.08
C ILE A 400 -6.54 4.38 11.54
N LEU A 401 -6.63 5.35 10.62
CA LEU A 401 -7.49 6.53 10.74
C LEU A 401 -8.51 6.53 9.61
N ILE A 402 -9.78 6.62 9.97
CA ILE A 402 -10.89 6.80 9.04
C ILE A 402 -11.56 8.13 9.36
N GLU A 403 -11.73 9.02 8.39
CA GLU A 403 -12.39 10.31 8.64
C GLU A 403 -13.14 10.84 7.41
N GLY A 404 -14.39 11.23 7.63
CA GLY A 404 -15.14 12.08 6.71
C GLY A 404 -14.75 13.55 6.86
N SER A 405 -15.41 14.39 6.08
CA SER A 405 -15.11 15.81 6.00
C SER A 405 -15.81 16.62 7.09
N ALA A 406 -15.02 17.30 7.92
CA ALA A 406 -15.55 18.19 8.94
C ALA A 406 -16.14 19.49 8.34
N SER A 407 -15.55 19.98 7.25
CA SER A 407 -15.90 21.26 6.62
C SER A 407 -17.17 21.16 5.77
N THR A 408 -17.31 20.07 5.01
CA THR A 408 -18.42 19.87 4.07
C THR A 408 -19.54 19.00 4.66
N GLY A 409 -19.22 18.21 5.69
CA GLY A 409 -20.16 17.28 6.31
C GLY A 409 -20.29 15.94 5.57
N HIS A 410 -19.52 15.74 4.50
CA HIS A 410 -19.46 14.46 3.80
C HIS A 410 -18.89 13.36 4.70
N SER A 411 -19.42 12.16 4.53
CA SER A 411 -19.12 11.02 5.40
C SER A 411 -18.16 10.04 4.74
N VAL A 412 -17.46 9.26 5.57
CA VAL A 412 -16.95 7.95 5.13
C VAL A 412 -17.95 6.89 5.56
N ILE A 413 -18.45 6.11 4.61
CA ILE A 413 -19.45 5.06 4.82
C ILE A 413 -18.82 3.72 4.53
N ILE A 414 -18.74 2.85 5.54
CA ILE A 414 -18.25 1.48 5.40
C ILE A 414 -19.46 0.55 5.36
N VAL A 415 -19.79 0.06 4.17
CA VAL A 415 -20.96 -0.81 3.98
C VAL A 415 -20.75 -2.09 4.76
N GLY A 416 -21.77 -2.52 5.51
CA GLY A 416 -21.79 -3.81 6.19
C GLY A 416 -20.87 -3.97 7.41
N GLY A 417 -19.82 -3.16 7.53
CA GLY A 417 -18.97 -3.08 8.72
C GLY A 417 -17.48 -3.25 8.43
N ILE A 418 -16.71 -3.27 9.51
CA ILE A 418 -15.29 -3.58 9.51
C ILE A 418 -15.09 -4.96 10.14
N GLU A 419 -14.40 -5.85 9.45
CA GLU A 419 -13.97 -7.14 10.00
C GLU A 419 -12.44 -7.17 10.17
N ASN A 420 -11.99 -7.46 11.39
CA ASN A 420 -10.59 -7.65 11.71
C ASN A 420 -10.33 -9.08 12.18
N ILE A 421 -9.69 -9.87 11.34
CA ILE A 421 -9.20 -11.23 11.62
C ILE A 421 -7.69 -11.19 11.92
N GLY A 422 -6.96 -10.28 11.27
CA GLY A 422 -5.53 -10.07 11.44
C GLY A 422 -5.19 -9.16 12.63
N SER A 423 -4.12 -8.37 12.47
CA SER A 423 -3.65 -7.45 13.51
C SER A 423 -3.73 -5.99 13.09
N ILE A 424 -4.26 -5.14 13.97
CA ILE A 424 -4.15 -3.69 13.90
C ILE A 424 -3.39 -3.23 15.14
N THR A 425 -2.18 -2.70 14.94
CA THR A 425 -1.29 -2.31 16.03
C THR A 425 -0.87 -0.86 15.92
N ALA A 426 -0.80 -0.18 17.06
CA ALA A 426 -0.13 1.10 17.19
C ALA A 426 0.87 1.04 18.34
N SER A 427 2.07 1.58 18.14
CA SER A 427 3.07 1.68 19.19
C SER A 427 3.73 3.05 19.21
N ALA A 428 4.05 3.57 20.40
CA ALA A 428 4.78 4.82 20.53
C ALA A 428 5.69 4.86 21.78
N TYR A 429 6.75 5.66 21.71
CA TYR A 429 7.65 5.95 22.82
C TYR A 429 7.52 7.42 23.25
N GLU A 430 7.17 7.66 24.51
CA GLU A 430 6.91 9.02 25.04
C GLU A 430 5.93 9.85 24.19
N ALA A 431 4.97 9.17 23.54
CA ALA A 431 3.95 9.77 22.69
C ALA A 431 2.70 8.88 22.65
N ASN A 432 1.67 9.30 21.93
CA ASN A 432 0.38 8.63 21.90
C ASN A 432 0.37 7.46 20.90
N ALA A 433 -0.40 6.41 21.20
CA ALA A 433 -0.68 5.33 20.28
C ALA A 433 -2.20 5.11 20.14
N THR A 434 -2.71 5.12 18.91
CA THR A 434 -4.12 4.80 18.60
C THR A 434 -4.21 3.72 17.53
N ALA A 435 -4.74 2.53 17.86
CA ALA A 435 -4.74 1.41 16.92
C ALA A 435 -5.79 1.59 15.80
N LEU A 436 -7.05 1.83 16.16
CA LEU A 436 -8.13 2.13 15.22
C LEU A 436 -8.88 3.38 15.68
N ARG A 437 -8.94 4.39 14.82
CA ARG A 437 -9.72 5.60 15.04
C ARG A 437 -10.80 5.77 13.98
N LEU A 438 -12.05 5.78 14.43
CA LEU A 438 -13.21 6.25 13.66
C LEU A 438 -13.36 7.74 13.96
N GLY A 439 -12.87 8.57 13.04
CA GLY A 439 -12.83 10.02 13.11
C GLY A 439 -14.17 10.68 12.79
N THR A 440 -14.08 11.94 12.40
CA THR A 440 -15.26 12.77 12.09
C THR A 440 -16.12 12.13 11.01
N ASN A 441 -17.44 12.14 11.17
CA ASN A 441 -18.42 11.76 10.13
C ASN A 441 -18.19 10.36 9.52
N VAL A 442 -17.67 9.42 10.31
CA VAL A 442 -17.58 8.01 9.90
C VAL A 442 -18.87 7.28 10.25
N SER A 443 -19.41 6.49 9.33
CA SER A 443 -20.55 5.62 9.58
C SER A 443 -20.21 4.17 9.22
N THR A 444 -20.25 3.30 10.22
CA THR A 444 -20.10 1.85 10.05
C THR A 444 -21.10 1.12 10.96
N PRO A 445 -21.84 0.12 10.46
CA PRO A 445 -22.87 -0.55 11.25
C PRO A 445 -22.28 -1.45 12.35
N ALA A 446 -21.09 -2.01 12.14
CA ALA A 446 -20.46 -2.94 13.05
C ALA A 446 -18.93 -2.95 12.92
N LEU A 447 -18.27 -3.30 14.03
CA LEU A 447 -16.87 -3.72 14.07
C LEU A 447 -16.83 -5.13 14.65
N VAL A 448 -16.36 -6.09 13.84
CA VAL A 448 -16.17 -7.49 14.22
C VAL A 448 -14.68 -7.74 14.37
N ASN A 449 -14.22 -7.92 15.60
CA ASN A 449 -12.83 -8.22 15.92
C ASN A 449 -12.67 -9.68 16.34
N GLN A 450 -12.09 -10.48 15.45
CA GLN A 450 -11.67 -11.86 15.69
C GLN A 450 -10.16 -11.95 15.98
N GLY A 451 -9.39 -11.00 15.43
CA GLY A 451 -7.95 -10.89 15.59
C GLY A 451 -7.52 -9.98 16.76
N THR A 452 -6.51 -9.16 16.52
CA THR A 452 -5.96 -8.24 17.52
C THR A 452 -6.11 -6.79 17.10
N ILE A 453 -6.63 -5.95 18.00
CA ILE A 453 -6.55 -4.50 17.92
C ILE A 453 -5.83 -4.02 19.19
N GLN A 454 -4.64 -3.43 19.03
CA GLN A 454 -3.77 -3.13 20.16
C GLN A 454 -3.04 -1.79 20.05
N ALA A 455 -3.09 -1.00 21.13
CA ALA A 455 -2.28 0.20 21.30
C ALA A 455 -1.28 0.03 22.45
N LEU A 456 -0.01 0.31 22.16
CA LEU A 456 1.12 0.12 23.06
C LEU A 456 1.88 1.44 23.23
N ILE A 457 2.06 1.89 24.46
CA ILE A 457 2.99 2.99 24.73
C ILE A 457 4.03 2.57 25.76
N SER A 458 5.24 3.11 25.63
CA SER A 458 6.21 3.09 26.73
C SER A 458 6.57 4.53 27.08
N THR A 459 6.23 4.97 28.29
CA THR A 459 6.28 6.40 28.64
C THR A 459 6.43 6.67 30.14
N GLU A 460 7.27 7.64 30.46
CA GLU A 460 7.36 8.29 31.78
C GLU A 460 6.62 9.63 31.83
N THR A 461 6.18 10.12 30.68
CA THR A 461 5.40 11.35 30.53
C THR A 461 3.92 11.06 30.20
N VAL A 462 3.11 12.12 30.10
CA VAL A 462 1.67 11.96 29.79
C VAL A 462 1.53 11.61 28.31
N ALA A 463 1.04 10.40 28.04
CA ALA A 463 0.74 9.91 26.70
C ALA A 463 -0.45 8.93 26.76
N ASN A 464 -1.18 8.80 25.66
CA ASN A 464 -2.40 7.99 25.59
C ASN A 464 -2.18 6.72 24.79
N ALA A 465 -2.65 5.58 25.30
CA ALA A 465 -2.81 4.34 24.55
C ALA A 465 -4.30 4.06 24.37
N ILE A 466 -4.77 4.04 23.11
CA ILE A 466 -6.18 3.82 22.77
C ILE A 466 -6.33 2.74 21.70
N ALA A 467 -6.96 1.62 22.02
CA ALA A 467 -7.13 0.54 21.04
C ALA A 467 -8.23 0.88 20.02
N LEU A 468 -9.41 1.30 20.50
CA LEU A 468 -10.52 1.77 19.66
C LEU A 468 -10.98 3.15 20.11
N ASP A 469 -10.89 4.13 19.22
CA ASP A 469 -11.36 5.50 19.42
C ASP A 469 -12.50 5.84 18.46
N ILE A 470 -13.65 6.24 19.00
CA ILE A 470 -14.85 6.61 18.23
C ILE A 470 -15.14 8.09 18.51
N ALA A 471 -14.91 8.95 17.52
CA ALA A 471 -15.05 10.40 17.63
C ALA A 471 -16.51 10.84 17.78
N GLU A 472 -16.72 12.07 18.24
CA GLU A 472 -18.05 12.61 18.60
C GLU A 472 -19.10 12.53 17.48
N THR A 473 -18.69 12.64 16.21
CA THR A 473 -19.60 12.58 15.05
C THR A 473 -19.51 11.27 14.27
N ALA A 474 -18.76 10.28 14.78
CA ALA A 474 -18.76 8.93 14.22
C ALA A 474 -20.02 8.15 14.66
N SER A 475 -20.31 7.06 13.97
CA SER A 475 -21.37 6.12 14.32
C SER A 475 -20.87 4.69 14.21
N LEU A 476 -20.86 3.98 15.35
CA LEU A 476 -20.56 2.55 15.47
C LEU A 476 -21.56 1.92 16.46
N PRO A 477 -22.70 1.38 15.99
CA PRO A 477 -23.72 0.83 16.88
C PRO A 477 -23.37 -0.51 17.54
N VAL A 478 -22.57 -1.35 16.87
CA VAL A 478 -22.29 -2.73 17.31
C VAL A 478 -20.78 -3.00 17.34
N LEU A 479 -20.30 -3.54 18.46
CA LEU A 479 -18.96 -4.11 18.59
C LEU A 479 -19.07 -5.58 18.95
N GLU A 480 -18.49 -6.45 18.12
CA GLU A 480 -18.33 -7.88 18.39
C GLU A 480 -16.85 -8.19 18.54
N ASN A 481 -16.47 -8.80 19.67
CA ASN A 481 -15.09 -9.15 19.97
C ASN A 481 -15.00 -10.61 20.38
N SER A 482 -14.46 -11.46 19.51
CA SER A 482 -14.00 -12.81 19.83
C SER A 482 -12.47 -12.88 20.00
N GLY A 483 -11.76 -11.87 19.50
CA GLY A 483 -10.31 -11.72 19.61
C GLY A 483 -9.85 -10.87 20.81
N THR A 484 -8.82 -10.05 20.58
CA THR A 484 -8.20 -9.18 21.59
C THR A 484 -8.35 -7.71 21.24
N LEU A 485 -8.87 -6.94 22.18
CA LEU A 485 -8.79 -5.49 22.25
C LEU A 485 -7.92 -5.12 23.46
N LEU A 486 -6.77 -4.49 23.22
CA LEU A 486 -5.79 -4.22 24.27
C LEU A 486 -5.19 -2.82 24.15
N ALA A 487 -5.33 -2.03 25.21
CA ALA A 487 -4.51 -0.84 25.39
C ALA A 487 -3.52 -1.11 26.52
N ARG A 488 -2.24 -0.79 26.32
CA ARG A 488 -1.21 -0.99 27.33
C ARG A 488 -0.24 0.18 27.40
N SER A 489 0.07 0.57 28.63
CA SER A 489 1.19 1.44 28.94
C SER A 489 2.23 0.68 29.74
N THR A 490 3.49 0.76 29.30
CA THR A 490 4.67 0.43 30.09
C THR A 490 5.26 1.74 30.63
N GLY A 491 5.61 1.79 31.91
CA GLY A 491 6.04 3.02 32.57
C GLY A 491 4.96 3.61 33.48
N ASN A 492 5.11 4.89 33.84
CA ASN A 492 4.47 5.43 35.04
C ASN A 492 3.40 6.52 34.82
N SER A 493 3.32 7.13 33.65
CA SER A 493 2.47 8.32 33.40
C SER A 493 1.49 8.18 32.23
N GLY A 494 1.43 7.01 31.59
CA GLY A 494 0.50 6.77 30.50
C GLY A 494 -0.97 6.75 30.94
N GLU A 495 -1.86 7.17 30.05
CA GLU A 495 -3.30 7.00 30.16
C GLU A 495 -3.74 5.89 29.21
N VAL A 496 -4.45 4.88 29.73
CA VAL A 496 -4.77 3.66 28.98
C VAL A 496 -6.29 3.51 28.90
N THR A 497 -6.82 3.60 27.68
CA THR A 497 -8.25 3.39 27.41
C THR A 497 -8.43 2.36 26.29
N THR A 498 -9.06 1.21 26.55
CA THR A 498 -9.21 0.20 25.49
C THR A 498 -10.24 0.62 24.45
N ILE A 499 -11.45 0.99 24.89
CA ILE A 499 -12.52 1.47 24.02
C ILE A 499 -12.96 2.83 24.53
N ARG A 500 -12.84 3.86 23.69
CA ARG A 500 -13.35 5.21 23.94
C ARG A 500 -14.46 5.53 22.95
N ASP A 501 -15.68 5.71 23.47
CA ASP A 501 -16.84 6.14 22.68
C ASP A 501 -17.24 7.57 23.05
N LEU A 502 -16.78 8.53 22.25
CA LEU A 502 -17.19 9.93 22.37
C LEU A 502 -18.50 10.21 21.63
N SER A 503 -18.87 9.39 20.64
CA SER A 503 -20.12 9.51 19.88
C SER A 503 -21.37 9.19 20.71
N GLY A 504 -21.22 8.28 21.68
CA GLY A 504 -22.35 7.71 22.43
C GLY A 504 -23.25 6.81 21.58
N THR A 505 -22.79 6.35 20.41
CA THR A 505 -23.57 5.55 19.46
C THR A 505 -23.50 4.05 19.72
N LEU A 506 -22.50 3.59 20.49
CA LEU A 506 -22.34 2.17 20.77
C LEU A 506 -23.52 1.64 21.59
N GLY A 507 -24.31 0.75 21.01
CA GLY A 507 -25.53 0.21 21.62
C GLY A 507 -25.35 -1.19 22.18
N THR A 508 -24.56 -2.02 21.48
CA THR A 508 -24.31 -3.41 21.86
C THR A 508 -22.83 -3.74 21.77
N ILE A 509 -22.32 -4.38 22.83
CA ILE A 509 -20.99 -4.97 22.87
C ILE A 509 -21.17 -6.46 23.16
N THR A 510 -20.71 -7.31 22.25
CA THR A 510 -20.63 -8.76 22.46
C THR A 510 -19.16 -9.14 22.58
N ASN A 511 -18.74 -9.60 23.75
CA ASN A 511 -17.37 -10.01 24.00
C ASN A 511 -17.30 -11.49 24.39
N THR A 512 -16.75 -12.32 23.52
CA THR A 512 -16.35 -13.70 23.82
C THR A 512 -14.83 -13.85 23.95
N GLY A 513 -14.07 -12.82 23.58
CA GLY A 513 -12.61 -12.73 23.72
C GLY A 513 -12.15 -11.86 24.89
N THR A 514 -11.06 -11.10 24.68
CA THR A 514 -10.43 -10.24 25.70
C THR A 514 -10.57 -8.75 25.36
N ILE A 515 -11.03 -7.96 26.34
CA ILE A 515 -10.95 -6.49 26.33
C ILE A 515 -10.17 -6.09 27.58
N SER A 516 -9.01 -5.44 27.43
CA SER A 516 -8.12 -5.15 28.56
C SER A 516 -7.40 -3.81 28.45
N ALA A 517 -7.35 -3.08 29.56
CA ALA A 517 -6.54 -1.88 29.76
C ALA A 517 -5.45 -2.23 30.78
N VAL A 518 -4.19 -2.28 30.34
CA VAL A 518 -3.09 -2.83 31.14
C VAL A 518 -2.05 -1.77 31.43
N TYR A 519 -1.62 -1.73 32.70
CA TYR A 519 -0.40 -1.04 33.08
C TYR A 519 0.69 -2.03 33.46
N GLN A 520 1.81 -1.96 32.77
CA GLN A 520 2.99 -2.76 33.04
C GLN A 520 4.02 -1.91 33.77
N ASN A 521 4.41 -2.32 34.98
CA ASN A 521 5.48 -1.66 35.72
C ASN A 521 6.83 -1.92 35.02
N ASP A 522 7.65 -0.89 34.90
CA ASP A 522 8.95 -0.88 34.19
C ASP A 522 10.16 -1.14 35.12
N GLY A 523 9.91 -1.39 36.41
CA GLY A 523 10.91 -1.55 37.45
C GLY A 523 11.03 -0.36 38.41
N VAL A 524 10.37 0.78 38.12
CA VAL A 524 10.38 1.98 38.96
C VAL A 524 9.07 2.07 39.77
N SER A 525 9.15 2.38 41.07
CA SER A 525 7.98 2.47 41.97
C SER A 525 7.58 3.93 42.18
N LEU A 526 6.35 4.32 41.81
CA LEU A 526 5.82 5.69 42.02
C LEU A 526 4.34 5.69 42.47
N THR A 527 3.89 6.83 43.03
CA THR A 527 2.69 6.96 43.88
C THR A 527 1.46 7.59 43.21
N THR A 528 1.49 7.86 41.90
CA THR A 528 0.49 8.67 41.18
C THR A 528 -0.05 7.99 39.91
N ARG A 529 -0.49 6.74 40.00
CA ARG A 529 -1.02 6.01 38.83
C ARG A 529 -2.55 6.07 38.77
N SER A 530 -3.09 6.42 37.60
CA SER A 530 -4.51 6.30 37.24
C SER A 530 -4.88 4.84 36.96
N ASP A 531 -6.14 4.46 37.19
CA ASP A 531 -6.66 3.15 36.81
C ASP A 531 -6.86 3.08 35.29
N GLY A 532 -6.67 1.89 34.71
CA GLY A 532 -6.89 1.67 33.27
C GLY A 532 -8.38 1.61 32.97
N THR A 533 -8.80 2.16 31.83
CA THR A 533 -10.22 2.22 31.44
C THR A 533 -10.50 1.26 30.30
N ALA A 534 -11.10 0.10 30.57
CA ALA A 534 -11.49 -0.83 29.52
C ALA A 534 -12.60 -0.23 28.61
N PHE A 535 -13.56 0.47 29.21
CA PHE A 535 -14.68 1.09 28.51
C PHE A 535 -14.89 2.53 28.99
N ASP A 536 -14.62 3.51 28.15
CA ASP A 536 -15.06 4.88 28.33
C ASP A 536 -16.29 5.16 27.46
N LEU A 537 -17.47 4.98 28.06
CA LEU A 537 -18.78 5.10 27.39
C LEU A 537 -19.60 6.28 27.94
N ARG A 538 -18.93 7.30 28.52
CA ARG A 538 -19.58 8.39 29.26
C ARG A 538 -20.49 9.26 28.40
N SER A 539 -20.27 9.29 27.07
CA SER A 539 -21.11 10.01 26.12
C SER A 539 -22.43 9.29 25.81
N ASN A 540 -22.55 8.00 26.13
CA ASN A 540 -23.76 7.24 25.86
C ASN A 540 -24.87 7.60 26.87
N ALA A 541 -25.96 8.18 26.37
CA ALA A 541 -27.11 8.59 27.18
C ALA A 541 -28.30 7.60 27.13
N THR A 542 -28.24 6.59 26.27
CA THR A 542 -29.35 5.65 26.00
C THR A 542 -29.18 4.28 26.67
N GLY A 543 -27.99 3.98 27.18
CA GLY A 543 -27.60 2.69 27.71
C GLY A 543 -26.87 1.82 26.68
N VAL A 544 -26.02 0.93 27.18
CA VAL A 544 -25.21 -0.03 26.40
C VAL A 544 -25.52 -1.44 26.90
N THR A 545 -25.76 -2.38 26.01
CA THR A 545 -25.92 -3.80 26.35
C THR A 545 -24.59 -4.51 26.18
N LEU A 546 -24.04 -5.06 27.27
CA LEU A 546 -22.83 -5.89 27.25
C LEU A 546 -23.21 -7.37 27.39
N HIS A 547 -22.86 -8.17 26.39
CA HIS A 547 -22.86 -9.63 26.43
C HIS A 547 -21.43 -10.10 26.66
N GLN A 548 -21.19 -10.86 27.74
CA GLN A 548 -19.86 -11.37 28.11
C GLN A 548 -19.93 -12.79 28.66
#